data_AF-A0A5B6UM37-F1
#
_entry.id   AF-A0A5B6UM37-F1
#
_cell.length_a   1.000
_cell.length_b   1.000
_cell.length_c   1.000
_cell.angle_alpha   90.00
_cell.angle_beta   90.00
_cell.angle_gamma   90.00
#
_symmetry.space_group_name_H-M   'P 1'
#
loop_
_entity.id
_entity.type
_entity.pdbx_description
1 polymer ?
#
loop_
_entity_poly.entity_id
_entity_poly.type
_entity_poly.pdbx_seq_one_letter_code
_entity_poly.pdbx_strand_id
1 'polypeptide(L)'
;MVNHEEEEEDIVWLDESFFINDNYQLTSFTFGSHVLQLYCLHSASTDFDLTGQLVWPGAMLLNDYLSKNAEMLQGCSMIELGSGVGITGMLCSRFCRQILLTDHNEEILRRNIELNVSSENPSCCAALEAEKLEWGNSDQINRILHKYPGGFELILGADIYILITAS
;
A
#
# COMPACT_ATOMS: atom_id res chain seq x y z
N MET A 1 27.40 19.64 54.29
CA MET A 1 27.35 18.24 53.84
C MET A 1 26.31 18.24 52.74
N VAL A 2 26.78 18.28 51.50
CA VAL A 2 25.94 18.46 50.30
C VAL A 2 25.39 17.08 49.97
N ASN A 3 24.07 16.91 50.05
CA ASN A 3 23.41 15.75 49.47
C ASN A 3 23.36 15.98 47.96
N HIS A 4 24.18 15.23 47.22
CA HIS A 4 23.99 15.04 45.80
C HIS A 4 22.92 13.96 45.64
N GLU A 5 21.68 14.39 45.46
CA GLU A 5 20.67 13.57 44.80
C GLU A 5 20.99 13.63 43.30
N GLU A 6 21.57 12.55 42.78
CA GLU A 6 21.68 12.35 41.34
C GLU A 6 20.24 12.10 40.83
N GLU A 7 19.70 13.10 40.12
CA GLU A 7 18.45 12.97 39.39
C GLU A 7 18.65 11.91 38.29
N GLU A 8 18.11 10.71 38.50
CA GLU A 8 17.90 9.75 37.41
C GLU A 8 16.89 10.39 36.45
N GLU A 9 17.38 10.92 35.33
CA GLU A 9 16.52 11.30 34.21
C GLU A 9 15.78 10.04 33.74
N ASP A 10 14.49 9.95 34.06
CA ASP A 10 13.58 8.93 33.56
C ASP A 10 13.58 8.98 32.02
N ILE A 11 14.37 8.12 31.40
CA ILE A 11 14.30 7.87 29.96
C ILE A 11 12.95 7.21 29.69
N VAL A 12 11.98 8.01 29.25
CA VAL A 12 10.69 7.53 28.77
C VAL A 12 10.93 6.78 27.47
N TRP A 13 10.93 5.45 27.56
CA TRP A 13 10.86 4.57 26.39
C TRP A 13 9.49 4.74 25.75
N LEU A 14 9.38 5.67 24.80
CA LEU A 14 8.22 5.79 23.94
C LEU A 14 8.13 4.49 23.14
N ASP A 15 7.01 3.78 23.32
CA ASP A 15 6.65 2.64 22.48
C ASP A 15 6.61 3.07 21.02
N GLU A 16 7.00 2.20 20.08
CA GLU A 16 7.01 2.54 18.64
C GLU A 16 5.61 3.02 18.18
N SER A 17 4.54 2.54 18.85
CA SER A 17 3.16 2.98 18.65
C SER A 17 2.92 4.49 18.87
N PHE A 18 3.78 5.18 19.62
CA PHE A 18 3.65 6.62 19.88
C PHE A 18 3.92 7.47 18.63
N PHE A 19 4.69 6.95 17.67
CA PHE A 19 5.00 7.60 16.39
C PHE A 19 4.10 7.12 15.25
N ILE A 20 3.23 6.12 15.49
CA ILE A 20 2.30 5.60 14.48
C ILE A 20 1.06 6.49 14.46
N ASN A 21 0.90 7.25 13.37
CA ASN A 21 -0.33 7.99 13.14
C ASN A 21 -1.42 7.03 12.64
N ASP A 22 -2.28 6.57 13.54
CA ASP A 22 -3.41 5.70 13.22
C ASP A 22 -4.67 6.47 12.76
N ASN A 23 -4.57 7.77 12.47
CA ASN A 23 -5.70 8.59 12.02
C ASN A 23 -6.04 8.36 10.54
N TYR A 24 -6.19 7.10 10.15
CA TYR A 24 -6.69 6.72 8.85
C TYR A 24 -8.11 7.24 8.66
N GLN A 25 -8.31 7.98 7.58
CA GLN A 25 -9.62 8.50 7.19
C GLN A 25 -10.13 7.73 5.98
N LEU A 26 -11.41 7.36 6.03
CA LEU A 26 -12.09 6.80 4.87
C LEU A 26 -12.25 7.90 3.81
N THR A 27 -11.52 7.77 2.70
CA THR A 27 -11.49 8.75 1.63
C THR A 27 -12.04 8.13 0.34
N SER A 28 -12.86 8.90 -0.39
CA SER A 28 -13.41 8.49 -1.68
C SER A 28 -12.59 9.04 -2.83
N PHE A 29 -12.21 8.17 -3.76
CA PHE A 29 -11.48 8.49 -4.98
C PHE A 29 -12.34 8.12 -6.20
N THR A 30 -12.26 8.93 -7.26
CA THR A 30 -13.04 8.70 -8.49
C THR A 30 -12.12 8.68 -9.71
N PHE A 31 -12.18 7.59 -10.47
CA PHE A 31 -11.41 7.38 -11.70
C PHE A 31 -12.35 6.94 -12.83
N GLY A 32 -12.71 7.86 -13.71
CA GLY A 32 -13.79 7.65 -14.68
C GLY A 32 -15.12 7.37 -13.98
N SER A 33 -15.73 6.21 -14.24
CA SER A 33 -16.95 5.75 -13.58
C SER A 33 -16.72 4.96 -12.28
N HIS A 34 -15.46 4.75 -11.89
CA HIS A 34 -15.10 3.90 -10.75
C HIS A 34 -14.94 4.75 -9.50
N VAL A 35 -15.67 4.41 -8.46
CA VAL A 35 -15.54 5.02 -7.13
C VAL A 35 -14.86 4.01 -6.22
N LEU A 36 -13.80 4.43 -5.54
CA LEU A 36 -13.08 3.62 -4.57
C LEU A 36 -13.16 4.28 -3.21
N GLN A 37 -13.23 3.47 -2.16
CA GLN A 37 -13.13 3.94 -0.78
C GLN A 37 -11.93 3.26 -0.13
N LEU A 38 -11.01 4.05 0.43
CA LEU A 38 -9.83 3.54 1.11
C LEU A 38 -9.61 4.29 2.41
N TYR A 39 -9.15 3.56 3.42
CA TYR A 39 -8.48 4.14 4.58
C TYR A 39 -7.08 4.62 4.15
N CYS A 40 -6.82 5.92 4.32
CA CYS A 40 -5.51 6.53 4.09
C CYS A 40 -5.28 7.70 5.06
N LEU A 41 -4.03 8.10 5.27
CA LEU A 41 -3.71 9.32 6.00
C LEU A 41 -3.95 10.55 5.12
N HIS A 42 -4.27 11.69 5.74
CA HIS A 42 -4.51 12.97 5.03
C HIS A 42 -3.30 13.91 5.05
N SER A 43 -2.31 13.64 5.90
CA SER A 43 -1.09 14.43 6.02
C SER A 43 0.08 13.52 6.37
N ALA A 44 1.20 13.70 5.69
CA ALA A 44 2.48 13.15 6.13
C ALA A 44 2.79 13.71 7.52
N SER A 45 3.03 12.87 8.52
CA SER A 45 4.00 13.29 9.55
C SER A 45 5.38 13.15 8.91
N THR A 46 6.37 13.87 9.42
CA THR A 46 7.74 13.89 8.90
C THR A 46 8.50 12.56 9.09
N ASP A 47 7.81 11.48 9.46
CA ASP A 47 8.40 10.16 9.68
C ASP A 47 8.39 9.36 8.39
N PHE A 48 9.57 8.89 7.98
CA PHE A 48 9.81 8.16 6.74
C PHE A 48 8.93 6.89 6.61
N ASP A 49 8.51 6.31 7.73
CA ASP A 49 7.68 5.09 7.81
C ASP A 49 6.20 5.32 7.45
N LEU A 50 5.73 6.57 7.40
CA LEU A 50 4.31 6.90 7.15
C LEU A 50 4.03 7.29 5.69
N THR A 51 5.07 7.33 4.84
CA THR A 51 4.91 7.67 3.42
C THR A 51 4.06 6.66 2.66
N GLY A 52 4.13 5.37 3.00
CA GLY A 52 3.30 4.31 2.41
C GLY A 52 1.80 4.42 2.74
N GLN A 53 1.41 5.29 3.68
CA GLN A 53 0.02 5.43 4.13
C GLN A 53 -0.72 6.60 3.47
N LEU A 54 -0.05 7.32 2.58
CA LEU A 54 -0.60 8.41 1.77
C LEU A 54 -0.88 7.94 0.35
N VAL A 55 -1.82 8.60 -0.31
CA VAL A 55 -1.99 8.47 -1.76
C VAL A 55 -1.12 9.50 -2.46
N TRP A 56 -0.12 9.03 -3.19
CA TRP A 56 0.82 9.89 -3.91
C TRP A 56 0.28 10.37 -5.26
N PRO A 57 0.71 11.54 -5.76
CA PRO A 57 0.21 12.09 -7.02
C PRO A 57 0.44 11.20 -8.25
N GLY A 58 1.54 10.46 -8.32
CA GLY A 58 1.81 9.53 -9.42
C GLY A 58 0.83 8.35 -9.42
N ALA A 59 0.42 7.85 -8.25
CA ALA A 59 -0.64 6.85 -8.15
C ALA A 59 -1.99 7.38 -8.68
N MET A 60 -2.32 8.65 -8.39
CA MET A 60 -3.53 9.29 -8.93
C MET A 60 -3.48 9.41 -10.46
N LEU A 61 -2.33 9.80 -11.02
CA LEU A 61 -2.13 9.89 -12.47
C LEU A 61 -2.18 8.53 -13.16
N LEU A 62 -1.54 7.51 -12.56
CA LEU A 62 -1.59 6.15 -13.06
C LEU A 62 -3.02 5.62 -13.09
N ASN A 63 -3.80 5.86 -12.04
CA ASN A 63 -5.19 5.42 -11.98
C ASN A 63 -6.10 6.13 -12.98
N ASP A 64 -5.91 7.43 -13.21
CA ASP A 64 -6.62 8.14 -14.28
C ASP A 64 -6.30 7.51 -15.66
N TYR A 65 -5.02 7.21 -15.92
CA TYR A 65 -4.61 6.52 -17.15
C TYR A 65 -5.23 5.11 -17.28
N LEU A 66 -5.12 4.28 -16.24
CA LEU A 66 -5.63 2.91 -16.25
C LEU A 66 -7.15 2.88 -16.41
N SER A 67 -7.88 3.81 -15.78
CA SER A 67 -9.34 3.90 -15.91
C SER A 67 -9.81 4.19 -17.35
N LYS A 68 -8.96 4.81 -18.16
CA LYS A 68 -9.22 5.13 -19.58
C LYS A 68 -8.75 4.04 -20.54
N ASN A 69 -7.91 3.12 -20.07
CA ASN A 69 -7.30 2.05 -20.87
C ASN A 69 -7.52 0.68 -20.18
N ALA A 70 -8.71 0.47 -19.62
CA ALA A 70 -9.03 -0.69 -18.81
C ALA A 70 -8.99 -2.01 -19.60
N GLU A 71 -9.07 -1.96 -20.93
CA GLU A 71 -8.92 -3.12 -21.81
C GLU A 71 -7.58 -3.84 -21.64
N MET A 72 -6.50 -3.13 -21.27
CA MET A 72 -5.20 -3.78 -21.02
C MET A 72 -5.19 -4.62 -19.73
N LEU A 73 -6.13 -4.35 -18.82
CA LEU A 73 -6.22 -5.00 -17.53
C LEU A 73 -7.15 -6.23 -17.56
N GLN A 74 -7.93 -6.38 -18.63
CA GLN A 74 -8.99 -7.39 -18.68
C GLN A 74 -8.43 -8.81 -18.58
N GLY A 75 -8.76 -9.48 -17.48
CA GLY A 75 -8.41 -10.87 -17.24
C GLY A 75 -6.93 -11.14 -16.96
N CYS A 76 -6.08 -10.13 -16.83
CA CYS A 76 -4.65 -10.34 -16.58
C CYS A 76 -4.34 -10.71 -15.12
N SER A 77 -3.20 -11.35 -14.87
CA SER A 77 -2.59 -11.41 -13.54
C SER A 77 -1.62 -10.25 -13.32
N MET A 78 -1.73 -9.60 -12.17
CA MET A 78 -0.95 -8.41 -11.82
C MET A 78 -0.25 -8.55 -10.47
N ILE A 79 0.93 -7.95 -10.36
CA ILE A 79 1.55 -7.60 -9.07
C ILE A 79 1.79 -6.08 -9.01
N GLU A 80 1.47 -5.47 -7.88
CA GLU A 80 1.82 -4.07 -7.59
C GLU A 80 2.96 -4.03 -6.57
N LEU A 81 4.05 -3.33 -6.92
CA LEU A 81 5.22 -3.11 -6.07
C LEU A 81 5.10 -1.74 -5.40
N GLY A 82 5.28 -1.69 -4.07
CA GLY A 82 5.15 -0.43 -3.33
C GLY A 82 3.74 0.12 -3.39
N SER A 83 2.76 -0.70 -3.01
CA SER A 83 1.33 -0.43 -3.20
C SER A 83 0.80 0.67 -2.27
N GLY A 84 1.53 0.99 -1.20
CA GLY A 84 1.07 1.90 -0.16
C GLY A 84 -0.28 1.48 0.40
N VAL A 85 -1.29 2.35 0.27
CA VAL A 85 -2.68 2.05 0.67
C VAL A 85 -3.45 1.15 -0.30
N GLY A 86 -2.87 0.86 -1.48
CA GLY A 86 -3.39 -0.10 -2.46
C GLY A 86 -4.33 0.49 -3.51
N ILE A 87 -4.37 1.82 -3.69
CA ILE A 87 -5.35 2.49 -4.54
C ILE A 87 -5.33 2.01 -6.00
N THR A 88 -4.15 1.73 -6.57
CA THR A 88 -4.01 1.22 -7.94
C THR A 88 -4.54 -0.20 -8.05
N GLY A 89 -4.09 -1.08 -7.15
CA GLY A 89 -4.58 -2.44 -7.01
C GLY A 89 -6.09 -2.55 -6.89
N MET A 90 -6.70 -1.70 -6.06
CA MET A 90 -8.15 -1.64 -5.88
C MET A 90 -8.88 -1.22 -7.15
N LEU A 91 -8.32 -0.29 -7.93
CA LEU A 91 -8.91 0.04 -9.24
C LEU A 91 -8.82 -1.14 -10.19
N CYS A 92 -7.64 -1.77 -10.25
CA CYS A 92 -7.35 -2.84 -11.18
C CYS A 92 -8.12 -4.13 -10.89
N SER A 93 -8.51 -4.36 -9.62
CA SER A 93 -9.24 -5.56 -9.18
C SER A 93 -10.62 -5.69 -9.82
N ARG A 94 -11.12 -4.61 -10.42
CA ARG A 94 -12.37 -4.55 -11.19
C ARG A 94 -12.25 -5.16 -12.59
N PHE A 95 -11.03 -5.40 -13.08
CA PHE A 95 -10.76 -5.83 -14.46
C PHE A 95 -9.86 -7.07 -14.53
N CYS A 96 -8.87 -7.17 -13.63
CA CYS A 96 -7.93 -8.28 -13.59
C CYS A 96 -8.59 -9.58 -13.09
N ARG A 97 -8.00 -10.75 -13.41
CA ARG A 97 -8.44 -12.02 -12.79
C ARG A 97 -7.81 -12.24 -11.41
N GLN A 98 -6.62 -11.69 -11.20
CA GLN A 98 -5.78 -11.95 -10.04
C GLN A 98 -4.82 -10.79 -9.82
N ILE A 99 -4.68 -10.35 -8.57
CA ILE A 99 -3.80 -9.25 -8.17
C ILE A 99 -3.10 -9.60 -6.86
N LEU A 100 -1.79 -9.38 -6.82
CA LEU A 100 -1.00 -9.36 -5.59
C LEU A 100 -0.53 -7.92 -5.31
N LEU A 101 -0.96 -7.35 -4.19
CA LEU A 101 -0.46 -6.08 -3.69
C LEU A 101 0.72 -6.33 -2.78
N THR A 102 1.80 -5.59 -2.98
CA THR A 102 2.99 -5.72 -2.14
C THR A 102 3.49 -4.37 -1.64
N ASP A 103 3.87 -4.33 -0.37
CA ASP A 103 4.46 -3.17 0.29
C ASP A 103 5.31 -3.61 1.50
N HIS A 104 6.00 -2.70 2.17
CA HIS A 104 6.63 -2.96 3.46
C HIS A 104 5.60 -3.21 4.56
N ASN A 105 4.48 -2.46 4.54
CA ASN A 105 3.37 -2.60 5.48
C ASN A 105 2.11 -3.15 4.78
N GLU A 106 1.79 -4.42 5.04
CA GLU A 106 0.62 -5.08 4.46
C GLU A 106 -0.68 -4.90 5.26
N GLU A 107 -0.65 -4.34 6.47
CA GLU A 107 -1.83 -4.26 7.34
C GLU A 107 -2.90 -3.33 6.78
N ILE A 108 -2.49 -2.15 6.31
CA ILE A 108 -3.42 -1.19 5.68
C ILE A 108 -3.97 -1.73 4.36
N LEU A 109 -3.15 -2.46 3.60
CA LEU A 109 -3.58 -3.12 2.38
C LEU A 109 -4.69 -4.12 2.68
N ARG A 110 -4.48 -5.03 3.64
CA ARG A 110 -5.49 -6.03 4.06
C ARG A 110 -6.79 -5.36 4.49
N ARG A 111 -6.71 -4.31 5.30
CA ARG A 111 -7.88 -3.54 5.76
C ARG A 111 -8.65 -2.90 4.59
N ASN A 112 -7.94 -2.35 3.60
CA ASN A 112 -8.58 -1.78 2.42
C ASN A 112 -9.15 -2.85 1.47
N ILE A 113 -8.54 -4.05 1.41
CA ILE A 113 -9.07 -5.19 0.65
C ILE A 113 -10.41 -5.61 1.26
N GLU A 114 -10.47 -5.81 2.57
CA GLU A 114 -11.71 -6.21 3.27
C GLU A 114 -12.85 -5.21 3.08
N LEU A 115 -12.54 -3.90 3.10
CA LEU A 115 -13.48 -2.83 2.83
C LEU A 115 -14.09 -2.89 1.42
N ASN A 116 -13.27 -3.19 0.40
CA ASN A 116 -13.72 -3.19 -0.99
C ASN A 116 -14.27 -4.54 -1.46
N VAL A 117 -13.89 -5.65 -0.82
CA VAL A 117 -14.49 -6.98 -1.08
C VAL A 117 -15.90 -7.08 -0.50
N SER A 118 -16.17 -6.43 0.64
CA SER A 118 -17.49 -6.48 1.29
C SER A 118 -18.55 -5.59 0.62
N SER A 119 -18.14 -4.64 -0.23
CA SER A 119 -19.02 -3.64 -0.85
C SER A 119 -19.41 -3.96 -2.30
N GLU A 120 -18.76 -4.91 -2.97
CA GLU A 120 -19.01 -5.21 -4.38
C GLU A 120 -19.63 -6.60 -4.63
N ASN A 121 -20.40 -6.72 -5.71
CA ASN A 121 -21.02 -7.98 -6.13
C ASN A 121 -19.95 -9.06 -6.37
N PRO A 122 -20.08 -10.27 -5.79
CA PRO A 122 -19.06 -11.33 -5.84
C PRO A 122 -18.82 -11.95 -7.24
N SER A 123 -19.44 -11.42 -8.30
CA SER A 123 -19.36 -11.94 -9.66
C SER A 123 -18.21 -11.34 -10.50
N CYS A 124 -17.55 -10.26 -10.06
CA CYS A 124 -16.55 -9.54 -10.86
C CYS A 124 -15.25 -9.18 -10.12
N CYS A 125 -15.07 -9.61 -8.87
CA CYS A 125 -13.88 -9.24 -8.11
C CYS A 125 -12.71 -10.20 -8.42
N ALA A 126 -11.57 -9.65 -8.84
CA ALA A 126 -10.31 -10.38 -8.94
C ALA A 126 -10.00 -11.13 -7.63
N ALA A 127 -9.22 -12.22 -7.73
CA ALA A 127 -8.53 -12.74 -6.55
C ALA A 127 -7.48 -11.70 -6.10
N LEU A 128 -7.83 -10.91 -5.08
CA LEU A 128 -7.03 -9.79 -4.57
C LEU A 128 -6.39 -10.17 -3.23
N GLU A 129 -5.05 -10.16 -3.19
CA GLU A 129 -4.27 -10.53 -2.00
C GLU A 129 -3.22 -9.46 -1.68
N ALA A 130 -2.79 -9.42 -0.43
CA ALA A 130 -1.69 -8.55 0.03
C ALA A 130 -0.59 -9.39 0.69
N GLU A 131 0.67 -9.08 0.38
CA GLU A 131 1.85 -9.66 1.02
C GLU A 131 2.97 -8.62 1.22
N LYS A 132 3.70 -8.77 2.31
CA LYS A 132 4.90 -7.99 2.61
C LYS A 132 6.02 -8.31 1.62
N LEU A 133 6.54 -7.27 0.96
CA LEU A 133 7.72 -7.34 0.09
C LEU A 133 8.65 -6.14 0.29
N GLU A 134 9.71 -6.36 1.06
CA GLU A 134 10.90 -5.54 1.11
C GLU A 134 11.77 -5.82 -0.12
N TRP A 135 12.04 -4.78 -0.90
CA TRP A 135 12.79 -4.93 -2.13
C TRP A 135 14.22 -5.41 -1.87
N GLY A 136 14.67 -6.39 -2.65
CA GLY A 136 15.97 -7.04 -2.45
C GLY A 136 15.94 -8.18 -1.43
N ASN A 137 14.83 -8.40 -0.72
CA ASN A 137 14.68 -9.56 0.17
C ASN A 137 14.43 -10.85 -0.63
N SER A 138 15.49 -11.61 -0.87
CA SER A 138 15.46 -12.86 -1.65
C SER A 138 14.46 -13.89 -1.10
N ASP A 139 14.29 -13.98 0.23
CA ASP A 139 13.40 -14.96 0.83
C ASP A 139 11.93 -14.63 0.56
N GLN A 140 11.56 -13.35 0.64
CA GLN A 140 10.21 -12.87 0.30
C GLN A 140 9.93 -13.06 -1.19
N ILE A 141 10.87 -12.68 -2.06
CA ILE A 141 10.76 -12.88 -3.51
C ILE A 141 10.56 -14.36 -3.84
N ASN A 142 11.37 -15.26 -3.26
CA ASN A 142 11.27 -16.70 -3.52
C ASN A 142 9.94 -17.28 -3.06
N ARG A 143 9.37 -16.81 -1.94
CA ARG A 143 8.04 -17.23 -1.49
C ARG A 143 6.95 -16.82 -2.48
N ILE A 144 6.97 -15.58 -2.96
CA ILE A 144 6.03 -15.09 -3.97
C ILE A 144 6.15 -15.91 -5.26
N LEU A 145 7.38 -16.14 -5.74
CA LEU A 145 7.61 -16.94 -6.95
C LEU A 145 7.17 -18.41 -6.79
N HIS A 146 7.31 -18.99 -5.60
CA HIS A 146 6.81 -20.34 -5.32
C HIS A 146 5.27 -20.37 -5.29
N LYS A 147 4.63 -19.34 -4.72
CA LYS A 147 3.17 -19.22 -4.69
C LYS A 147 2.56 -18.94 -6.07
N TYR A 148 3.29 -18.19 -6.90
CA TYR A 148 2.89 -17.80 -8.25
C TYR A 148 3.91 -18.24 -9.30
N PRO A 149 4.02 -19.56 -9.58
CA PRO A 149 5.07 -20.11 -10.46
C PRO A 149 4.92 -19.67 -11.93
N GLY A 150 3.72 -19.22 -12.33
CA GLY A 150 3.47 -18.63 -13.66
C GLY A 150 3.82 -17.14 -13.76
N GLY A 151 4.22 -16.51 -12.65
CA GLY A 151 4.48 -15.08 -12.58
C GLY A 151 3.23 -14.21 -12.79
N PHE A 152 3.47 -12.98 -13.22
CA PHE A 152 2.45 -11.96 -13.45
C PHE A 152 2.61 -11.40 -14.87
N GLU A 153 1.49 -11.15 -15.53
CA GLU A 153 1.46 -10.56 -16.88
C GLU A 153 1.71 -9.05 -16.83
N LEU A 154 1.37 -8.41 -15.70
CA LEU A 154 1.58 -6.99 -15.48
C LEU A 154 2.24 -6.74 -14.12
N ILE A 155 3.28 -5.88 -14.12
CA ILE A 155 3.94 -5.38 -12.92
C ILE A 155 3.72 -3.87 -12.89
N LEU A 156 3.07 -3.38 -11.83
CA LEU A 156 2.83 -1.95 -11.62
C LEU A 156 3.62 -1.44 -10.42
N GLY A 157 3.85 -0.13 -10.42
CA GLY A 157 4.41 0.61 -9.29
C GLY A 157 4.33 2.10 -9.57
N ALA A 158 3.80 2.86 -8.62
CA ALA A 158 3.63 4.32 -8.73
C ALA A 158 4.42 5.02 -7.62
N ASP A 159 5.14 6.09 -7.97
CA ASP A 159 5.97 6.87 -7.03
C ASP A 159 7.05 6.06 -6.27
N ILE A 160 7.45 4.92 -6.83
CA ILE A 160 8.38 3.99 -6.17
C ILE A 160 9.87 4.25 -6.48
N TYR A 161 10.17 5.14 -7.41
CA TYR A 161 11.54 5.61 -7.67
C TYR A 161 11.72 6.99 -7.07
N ILE A 162 12.26 7.03 -5.86
CA ILE A 162 12.51 8.28 -5.12
C ILE A 162 14.01 8.55 -5.14
N LEU A 163 14.41 9.65 -5.78
CA LEU A 163 15.79 10.12 -5.77
C LEU A 163 16.11 10.66 -4.38
N ILE A 164 16.75 9.85 -3.54
CA ILE A 164 17.49 10.38 -2.39
C ILE A 164 18.83 10.85 -2.94
N THR A 165 18.94 12.14 -3.28
CA THR A 165 20.26 12.76 -3.40
C THR A 165 20.86 12.81 -2.01
N ALA A 166 21.64 11.78 -1.65
CA ALA A 166 22.50 11.85 -0.48
C ALA A 166 23.44 13.05 -0.69
N SER A 167 23.29 14.06 0.15
CA SER A 167 24.23 15.18 0.26
C SER A 167 25.44 14.76 1.08
#